data_AF-A0A526XQE9-F1
#
_entry.id   AF-A0A526XQE9-F1
#
_cell.length_a   1.000
_cell.length_b   1.000
_cell.length_c   1.000
_cell.angle_alpha   90.00
_cell.angle_beta   90.00
_cell.angle_gamma   90.00
#
_symmetry.space_group_name_H-M   'P 1'
#
loop_
_entity.id
_entity.type
_entity.pdbx_description
1 polymer ?
#
loop_
_entity_poly.entity_id
_entity_poly.type
_entity_poly.pdbx_seq_one_letter_code
_entity_poly.pdbx_strand_id
1 'polypeptide(L)' 'GSRSSSQHARSPRQRVAEPEEIARSALYLASDASSFTTGAALFADGGVSISRT' A
#
# COMPACT_ATOMS: atom_id res chain seq x y z
N GLY A 1 -19.25 0.33 17.22
CA GLY A 1 -18.21 1.38 17.14
C GLY A 1 -17.59 1.37 15.75
N SER A 2 -17.99 2.32 14.91
CA SER A 2 -17.91 2.27 13.44
C SER A 2 -16.72 3.04 12.85
N ARG A 3 -15.49 2.52 13.00
CA ARG A 3 -14.29 3.15 12.39
C ARG A 3 -13.77 2.47 11.12
N SER A 4 -14.39 1.37 10.67
CA SER A 4 -13.84 0.56 9.56
C SER A 4 -14.27 1.00 8.15
N SER A 5 -15.26 1.88 8.01
CA SER A 5 -15.84 2.22 6.69
C SER A 5 -15.19 3.42 5.99
N SER A 6 -14.41 4.26 6.69
CA SER A 6 -13.86 5.51 6.13
C SER A 6 -12.49 5.37 5.47
N GLN A 7 -11.83 4.21 5.56
CA GLN A 7 -10.53 3.98 4.93
C GLN A 7 -10.68 3.58 3.44
N HIS A 8 -11.70 2.80 3.07
CA HIS A 8 -11.89 2.39 1.67
C HIS A 8 -12.36 3.53 0.78
N ALA A 9 -13.17 4.44 1.32
CA ALA A 9 -13.68 5.61 0.58
C ALA A 9 -12.58 6.61 0.18
N ARG A 10 -11.38 6.52 0.77
CA ARG A 10 -10.25 7.44 0.51
C ARG A 10 -9.15 6.84 -0.35
N SER A 11 -9.18 5.54 -0.65
CA SER A 11 -8.21 4.97 -1.59
C SER A 11 -8.70 5.23 -3.01
N PRO A 12 -7.84 5.73 -3.92
CA PRO A 12 -8.15 5.81 -5.35
C PRO A 12 -8.68 4.50 -5.95
N ARG A 13 -8.26 3.37 -5.37
CA ARG A 13 -8.67 2.02 -5.77
C ARG A 13 -10.01 1.58 -5.14
N GLN A 14 -10.57 2.35 -4.21
CA GLN A 14 -11.87 2.17 -3.53
C GLN A 14 -12.11 0.77 -2.94
N ARG A 15 -11.05 0.05 -2.58
CA ARG A 15 -11.13 -1.29 -1.97
C ARG A 15 -9.96 -1.56 -1.03
N VAL A 16 -10.09 -2.61 -0.24
CA VAL A 16 -8.98 -3.23 0.49
C VAL A 16 -8.08 -3.96 -0.51
N ALA A 17 -6.77 -3.91 -0.27
CA ALA A 17 -5.81 -4.71 -1.02
C ALA A 17 -5.98 -6.19 -0.67
N GLU A 18 -5.89 -7.07 -1.66
CA GLU A 18 -5.82 -8.50 -1.41
C GLU A 18 -4.47 -8.84 -0.76
N PRO A 19 -4.38 -9.89 0.08
CA PRO A 19 -3.13 -10.27 0.75
C PRO A 19 -1.95 -10.42 -0.21
N GLU A 20 -2.19 -10.95 -1.40
CA GLU A 20 -1.18 -11.16 -2.44
C GLU A 20 -0.59 -9.85 -2.97
N GLU A 21 -1.36 -8.75 -2.94
CA GLU A 21 -0.86 -7.43 -3.34
C GLU A 21 0.18 -6.91 -2.36
N ILE A 22 -0.04 -7.11 -1.05
CA ILE A 22 0.93 -6.75 -0.02
C ILE A 22 2.15 -7.69 -0.07
N ALA A 23 1.93 -8.99 -0.26
CA ALA A 23 3.00 -9.97 -0.39
C ALA A 23 3.94 -9.65 -1.57
N ARG A 24 3.39 -9.19 -2.70
CA ARG A 24 4.21 -8.74 -3.85
C ARG A 24 5.05 -7.51 -3.54
N SER A 25 4.54 -6.55 -2.77
CA SER A 25 5.33 -5.38 -2.33
C SER A 25 6.49 -5.80 -1.41
N ALA A 26 6.24 -6.72 -0.48
CA ALA A 26 7.29 -7.29 0.37
C ALA A 26 8.31 -8.08 -0.46
N LEU A 27 7.85 -8.89 -1.42
CA LEU A 27 8.72 -9.66 -2.31
C LEU A 27 9.60 -8.75 -3.16
N TYR A 28 9.07 -7.63 -3.66
CA TYR A 28 9.87 -6.63 -4.38
C TYR A 28 11.05 -6.15 -3.52
N LEU A 29 10.79 -5.75 -2.26
CA LEU A 29 11.82 -5.28 -1.32
C LEU A 29 12.82 -6.38 -0.91
N ALA A 30 12.43 -7.64 -1.00
CA ALA A 30 13.29 -8.77 -0.70
C ALA A 30 14.08 -9.27 -1.92
N SER A 31 13.85 -8.68 -3.10
CA SER A 31 14.44 -9.14 -4.36
C SER A 31 15.56 -8.22 -4.84
N ASP A 32 16.33 -8.70 -5.84
CA ASP A 32 17.37 -7.89 -6.50
C ASP A 32 16.81 -6.62 -7.18
N ALA A 33 15.51 -6.57 -7.45
CA ALA A 33 14.85 -5.41 -8.03
C ALA A 33 14.86 -4.17 -7.11
N SER A 34 15.12 -4.36 -5.81
CA SER A 34 15.29 -3.28 -4.84
C SER A 34 16.75 -3.09 -4.41
N SER A 35 17.73 -3.58 -5.18
CA SER A 35 19.17 -3.55 -4.85
C SER A 35 19.74 -2.17 -4.51
N PHE A 36 19.10 -1.09 -4.96
CA PHE A 36 19.49 0.29 -4.64
C PHE A 36 18.46 1.06 -3.80
N THR A 37 17.42 0.38 -3.31
CA THR A 37 16.40 0.98 -2.45
C THR A 37 16.72 0.70 -1.00
N THR A 38 17.10 1.74 -0.25
CA THR A 38 17.38 1.65 1.19
C THR A 38 16.89 2.90 1.92
N GLY A 39 16.52 2.76 3.19
CA GLY A 39 16.03 3.87 4.03
C GLY A 39 14.70 4.50 3.61
N ALA A 40 14.02 3.94 2.60
CA ALA A 40 12.77 4.47 2.07
C ALA A 40 11.55 3.67 2.58
N ALA A 41 10.42 4.36 2.74
CA ALA A 41 9.13 3.73 3.03
C ALA A 41 8.38 3.44 1.72
N LEU A 42 8.00 2.18 1.50
CA LEU A 42 7.14 1.76 0.39
C LEU A 42 5.69 1.66 0.86
N PHE A 43 4.83 2.55 0.36
CA PHE A 43 3.40 2.56 0.71
C PHE A 43 2.59 1.66 -0.23
N ALA A 44 2.09 0.54 0.30
CA ALA A 44 1.20 -0.40 -0.38
C ALA A 44 -0.27 -0.21 0.07
N ASP A 45 -0.80 1.01 -0.05
CA ASP A 45 -2.09 1.42 0.54
C ASP A 45 -3.16 1.81 -0.49
N GLY A 46 -2.92 1.52 -1.77
CA GLY A 46 -3.84 1.89 -2.85
C GLY A 46 -3.90 3.39 -3.15
N GLY A 47 -2.96 4.19 -2.65
CA GLY A 47 -2.82 5.63 -2.93
C GLY A 47 -3.37 6.55 -1.84
N VAL A 48 -3.77 6.02 -0.69
CA VAL A 48 -4.35 6.79 0.42
C VAL A 48 -3.38 7.85 0.94
N SER A 49 -2.10 7.51 1.07
CA SER A 49 -1.07 8.39 1.65
C SER A 49 -0.77 9.65 0.81
N ILE A 50 -1.10 9.64 -0.48
CA ILE A 50 -0.83 10.76 -1.41
C ILE A 50 -2.11 11.43 -1.94
N SER A 51 -3.28 10.88 -1.62
CA SER A 51 -4.56 11.40 -2.10
C SER A 51 -4.97 12.62 -1.27
N ARG A 52 -5.02 13.79 -1.91
CA ARG A 52 -5.56 15.00 -1.29
C ARG A 52 -7.07 15.00 -1.46
N THR A 53 -7.79 14.61 -0.40
CA THR A 53 -9.26 14.67 -0.32
C THR A 53 -9.74 16.02 0.16
#